data_AF-A0A0J1GFR1-F1
#
_entry.id   AF-A0A0J1GFR1-F1
#
_cell.length_a   1.000
_cell.length_b   1.000
_cell.length_c   1.000
_cell.angle_alpha   90.00
_cell.angle_beta   90.00
_cell.angle_gamma   90.00
#
_symmetry.space_group_name_H-M   'P 1'
#
loop_
_entity.id
_entity.type
_entity.pdbx_description
1 polymer ?
#
loop_
_entity_poly.entity_id
_entity_poly.type
_entity_poly.pdbx_seq_one_letter_code
_entity_poly.pdbx_strand_id
1 'polypeptide(L)'
;MGEVDPNADYAKNLVNLIGSKDEDFVDLMRLYLTIHSDHEGGNVSAHTSHLVGSALSSPYLSLASGLNGLAGPLHGRANQEVLEWLFALKEEVNDDYS
;
A
#
# COMPACT_ATOMS: atom_id res chain seq x y z
N MET A 1 2.58 13.28 16.40
CA MET A 1 2.61 13.18 14.92
C MET A 1 3.48 14.31 14.42
N GLY A 2 4.34 14.06 13.43
CA GLY A 2 5.18 15.10 12.83
C GLY A 2 4.32 16.15 12.09
N GLU A 3 4.86 17.35 11.92
CA GLU A 3 4.26 18.35 11.01
C GLU A 3 4.71 18.08 9.57
N VAL A 4 3.94 18.57 8.60
CA VAL A 4 4.32 18.50 7.18
C VAL A 4 5.42 19.51 6.91
N ASP A 5 6.55 19.04 6.38
CA ASP A 5 7.65 19.89 5.92
C ASP A 5 7.49 20.19 4.43
N PRO A 6 7.30 21.47 4.03
CA PRO A 6 7.15 21.86 2.63
C PRO A 6 8.42 21.62 1.79
N ASN A 7 9.57 21.39 2.41
CA ASN A 7 10.83 21.09 1.71
C ASN A 7 11.10 19.58 1.56
N ALA A 8 10.27 18.74 2.19
CA ALA A 8 10.39 17.29 2.10
C ALA A 8 9.49 16.72 0.98
N ASP A 9 9.94 15.64 0.36
CA ASP A 9 9.12 14.90 -0.61
C ASP A 9 7.95 14.17 0.09
N TYR A 10 7.03 13.63 -0.74
CA TYR A 10 5.81 12.97 -0.26
C TYR A 10 6.09 11.77 0.66
N ALA A 11 7.06 10.92 0.31
CA ALA A 11 7.38 9.73 1.09
C ALA A 11 8.00 10.10 2.44
N LYS A 12 8.92 11.08 2.46
CA LYS A 12 9.51 11.59 3.70
C LYS A 12 8.45 12.20 4.62
N ASN A 13 7.54 13.01 4.08
CA ASN A 13 6.41 13.53 4.84
C ASN A 13 5.49 12.42 5.38
N LEU A 14 5.20 11.40 4.58
CA LEU A 14 4.40 10.26 5.02
C LEU A 14 5.07 9.49 6.17
N VAL A 15 6.37 9.20 6.05
CA VAL A 15 7.14 8.51 7.10
C VAL A 15 7.18 9.33 8.40
N ASN A 16 7.37 10.65 8.29
CA ASN A 16 7.31 11.56 9.43
C ASN A 16 5.93 11.54 10.13
N LEU A 17 4.85 11.52 9.36
CA LEU A 17 3.47 11.45 9.87
C LEU A 17 3.15 10.11 10.54
N ILE A 18 3.68 9.01 9.99
CA ILE A 18 3.62 7.66 10.57
C ILE A 18 4.40 7.59 11.90
N GLY A 19 5.38 8.48 12.10
CA GLY A 19 6.11 8.61 13.37
C GLY A 19 7.50 7.97 13.36
N SER A 20 8.04 7.62 12.18
CA SER A 20 9.42 7.17 12.03
C SER A 20 10.32 8.31 11.55
N LYS A 21 11.61 8.22 11.87
CA LYS A 21 12.68 9.12 11.42
C LYS A 21 13.82 8.36 10.74
N ASP A 22 13.60 7.08 10.45
CA ASP A 22 14.57 6.20 9.82
C ASP A 22 14.70 6.55 8.33
N GLU A 23 15.88 6.97 7.89
CA GLU A 23 16.12 7.36 6.50
C GLU A 23 16.08 6.14 5.56
N ASP A 24 16.46 4.94 6.01
CA ASP A 24 16.33 3.72 5.20
C ASP A 24 14.84 3.39 4.97
N PHE A 25 13.98 3.68 5.96
CA PHE A 25 12.55 3.54 5.82
C PHE A 25 11.94 4.59 4.87
N VAL A 26 12.52 5.79 4.80
CA VAL A 26 12.13 6.80 3.80
C VAL A 26 12.43 6.27 2.39
N ASP A 27 13.62 5.72 2.15
CA ASP A 27 13.98 5.16 0.85
C ASP A 27 13.13 3.94 0.49
N LEU A 28 12.83 3.07 1.45
CA LEU A 28 11.87 1.98 1.28
C LEU A 28 10.50 2.51 0.86
N MET A 29 10.00 3.56 1.53
CA MET A 29 8.69 4.13 1.25
C MET A 29 8.63 4.80 -0.13
N ARG A 30 9.71 5.48 -0.55
CA ARG A 30 9.83 6.04 -1.91
C ARG A 30 9.68 4.94 -2.96
N LEU A 31 10.41 3.83 -2.80
CA LEU A 31 10.32 2.69 -3.71
C LEU A 31 8.93 2.04 -3.66
N TYR A 32 8.41 1.75 -2.46
CA TYR A 32 7.14 1.07 -2.25
C TYR A 32 5.97 1.80 -2.92
N LEU A 33 5.87 3.12 -2.68
CA LEU A 33 4.82 3.95 -3.28
C LEU A 33 4.95 4.02 -4.81
N THR A 34 6.17 4.04 -5.33
CA THR A 34 6.42 4.12 -6.77
C THR A 34 6.05 2.83 -7.48
N ILE A 35 6.44 1.67 -6.98
CA ILE A 35 6.22 0.40 -7.69
C ILE A 35 4.76 -0.09 -7.58
N HIS A 36 4.02 0.33 -6.56
CA HIS A 36 2.60 -0.02 -6.39
C HIS A 36 1.63 1.05 -6.89
N SER A 37 2.13 2.10 -7.58
CA SER A 37 1.29 3.23 -7.97
C SER A 37 0.20 2.87 -8.97
N ASP A 38 0.48 1.92 -9.88
CA ASP A 38 -0.47 1.48 -10.90
C ASP A 38 -0.15 0.06 -11.38
N HIS A 39 -1.18 -0.67 -11.81
CA HIS A 39 -1.05 -1.97 -12.47
C HIS A 39 -2.24 -2.22 -13.41
N GLU A 40 -2.33 -1.38 -14.44
CA GLU A 40 -3.42 -1.37 -15.43
C GLU A 40 -4.82 -1.11 -14.84
N GLY A 41 -5.86 -1.18 -15.67
CA GLY A 41 -7.25 -0.92 -15.30
C GLY A 41 -8.11 -2.14 -14.99
N GLY A 42 -7.60 -3.36 -15.19
CA GLY A 42 -8.37 -4.61 -15.02
C GLY A 42 -8.52 -5.08 -13.58
N ASN A 43 -7.61 -4.65 -12.69
CA ASN A 43 -7.67 -4.98 -11.27
C ASN A 43 -8.86 -4.29 -10.58
N VAL A 44 -9.36 -4.89 -9.50
CA VAL A 44 -10.64 -4.49 -8.88
C VAL A 44 -10.63 -3.03 -8.41
N SER A 45 -9.57 -2.58 -7.73
CA SER A 45 -9.50 -1.20 -7.22
C SER A 45 -9.46 -0.14 -8.32
N ALA A 46 -8.66 -0.38 -9.38
CA ALA A 46 -8.57 0.53 -10.50
C ALA A 46 -9.89 0.57 -11.29
N HIS A 47 -10.46 -0.60 -11.62
CA HIS A 47 -11.72 -0.69 -12.35
C HIS A 47 -12.88 -0.07 -11.53
N THR A 48 -12.99 -0.34 -10.23
CA THR A 48 -14.05 0.28 -9.41
C THR A 48 -13.92 1.80 -9.36
N SER A 49 -12.70 2.34 -9.22
CA SER A 49 -12.48 3.79 -9.28
C SER A 49 -12.91 4.38 -10.62
N HIS A 50 -12.55 3.71 -11.71
CA HIS A 50 -12.93 4.10 -13.07
C HIS A 50 -14.44 4.04 -13.29
N LEU A 51 -15.09 2.93 -12.89
CA LEU A 51 -16.52 2.69 -13.05
C LEU A 51 -17.34 3.75 -12.30
N VAL A 52 -17.02 4.02 -11.03
CA VAL A 52 -17.72 5.04 -10.24
C VAL A 52 -17.47 6.45 -10.79
N GLY A 53 -16.24 6.71 -11.26
CA GLY A 53 -15.89 7.98 -11.91
C GLY A 53 -16.62 8.21 -13.23
N SER A 54 -16.93 7.15 -13.99
CA SER A 54 -17.64 7.25 -15.27
C SER A 54 -19.06 7.86 -15.14
N ALA A 55 -19.65 7.79 -13.95
CA ALA A 55 -20.92 8.44 -13.62
C ALA A 55 -20.78 9.91 -13.19
N LEU A 56 -19.61 10.54 -13.43
CA LEU A 56 -19.25 11.89 -13.00
C LEU A 56 -19.18 12.06 -11.47
N SER A 57 -18.98 10.97 -10.74
CA SER A 57 -18.70 11.04 -9.30
C SER A 57 -17.36 11.76 -9.06
N SER A 58 -17.28 12.51 -7.95
CA SER A 58 -16.03 13.18 -7.59
C SER A 58 -14.88 12.18 -7.36
N PRO A 59 -13.61 12.59 -7.55
CA PRO A 59 -12.45 11.72 -7.31
C PRO A 59 -12.43 11.10 -5.91
N TYR A 60 -12.94 11.81 -4.90
CA TYR A 60 -13.04 11.29 -3.52
C TYR A 60 -13.97 10.07 -3.44
N LEU A 61 -15.14 10.12 -4.10
CA LEU A 61 -16.09 9.02 -4.12
C LEU A 61 -15.57 7.84 -4.92
N SER A 62 -14.92 8.11 -6.04
CA SER A 62 -14.29 7.08 -6.87
C SER A 62 -13.17 6.35 -6.13
N LEU A 63 -12.25 7.10 -5.50
CA LEU A 63 -11.14 6.53 -4.74
C LEU A 63 -11.63 5.73 -3.54
N ALA A 64 -12.58 6.26 -2.76
CA ALA A 64 -13.17 5.53 -1.64
C ALA A 64 -13.80 4.20 -2.08
N SER A 65 -14.48 4.19 -3.23
CA SER A 65 -15.03 2.96 -3.80
C SER A 65 -13.93 1.99 -4.24
N GLY A 66 -12.85 2.49 -4.85
CA GLY A 66 -11.67 1.69 -5.18
C GLY A 66 -11.02 1.04 -3.96
N LEU A 67 -10.95 1.75 -2.82
CA LEU A 67 -10.45 1.22 -1.55
C LEU A 67 -11.35 0.10 -0.99
N ASN A 68 -12.68 0.21 -1.13
CA ASN A 68 -13.59 -0.88 -0.77
C ASN A 68 -13.31 -2.15 -1.60
N GLY A 69 -13.01 -1.98 -2.90
CA GLY A 69 -12.59 -3.10 -3.76
C GLY A 69 -11.22 -3.67 -3.35
N LEU A 70 -10.26 -2.81 -3.00
CA LEU A 70 -8.94 -3.19 -2.52
C LEU A 70 -8.98 -3.99 -1.21
N ALA A 71 -9.94 -3.69 -0.33
CA ALA A 71 -10.14 -4.41 0.92
C ALA A 71 -10.65 -5.86 0.73
N GLY A 72 -11.06 -6.24 -0.49
CA GLY A 72 -11.46 -7.62 -0.79
C GLY A 72 -10.30 -8.60 -0.61
N PRO A 73 -10.52 -9.79 -0.01
CA PRO A 73 -9.44 -10.74 0.28
C PRO A 73 -8.71 -11.23 -0.98
N LEU A 74 -9.39 -11.27 -2.12
CA LEU A 74 -8.81 -11.68 -3.40
C LEU A 74 -8.05 -10.55 -4.13
N HIS A 75 -7.90 -9.38 -3.51
CA HIS A 75 -7.18 -8.24 -4.10
C HIS A 75 -6.07 -7.73 -3.19
N GLY A 76 -6.37 -7.31 -1.96
CA GLY A 76 -5.42 -6.59 -1.10
C GLY A 76 -4.60 -7.42 -0.11
N ARG A 77 -4.79 -8.74 -0.01
CA ARG A 77 -4.21 -9.54 1.08
C ARG A 77 -2.88 -10.24 0.80
N ALA A 78 -2.42 -10.29 -0.44
CA ALA A 78 -1.26 -11.10 -0.81
C ALA A 78 0.00 -10.77 0.03
N ASN A 79 0.26 -9.49 0.34
CA ASN A 79 1.37 -9.10 1.22
C ASN A 79 1.26 -9.71 2.63
N GLN A 80 0.07 -9.64 3.24
CA GLN A 80 -0.17 -10.18 4.57
C GLN A 80 -0.06 -11.70 4.59
N GLU A 81 -0.64 -12.38 3.60
CA GLU A 81 -0.64 -13.84 3.52
C GLU A 81 0.77 -14.41 3.31
N VAL A 82 1.61 -13.75 2.51
CA VAL A 82 3.03 -14.13 2.37
C VAL A 82 3.78 -13.97 3.69
N LEU A 83 3.55 -12.86 4.42
CA LEU A 83 4.22 -12.63 5.69
C LEU A 83 3.75 -13.61 6.78
N GLU A 84 2.45 -13.89 6.85
CA GLU A 84 1.85 -14.91 7.73
C GLU A 84 2.48 -16.29 7.46
N TRP A 85 2.61 -16.67 6.19
CA TRP A 85 3.24 -17.92 5.78
C TRP A 85 4.74 -17.97 6.14
N LEU A 86 5.49 -16.89 5.92
CA LEU A 86 6.91 -16.83 6.26
C LEU A 86 7.16 -17.01 7.76
N PHE A 87 6.30 -16.44 8.61
CA PHE A 87 6.41 -16.62 10.06
C PHE A 87 6.09 -18.07 10.47
N ALA A 88 5.04 -18.66 9.93
CA ALA A 88 4.71 -20.06 10.19
C ALA A 88 5.83 -21.01 9.73
N LEU A 89 6.39 -20.77 8.54
CA LEU A 89 7.51 -21.55 8.03
C LEU A 89 8.73 -21.44 8.94
N LYS A 90 9.06 -20.23 9.40
CA LYS A 90 10.20 -20.01 10.30
C LYS A 90 10.05 -20.80 11.60
N GLU A 91 8.84 -20.85 12.16
CA GLU A 91 8.55 -21.66 13.34
C GLU A 91 8.67 -23.16 13.07
N GLU A 92 8.22 -23.62 11.89
CA GLU A 92 8.30 -25.03 11.49
C GLU A 92 9.74 -25.51 11.29
N VAL A 93 10.60 -24.68 10.69
CA VAL A 93 12.00 -25.05 10.41
C VAL A 93 12.97 -24.72 11.54
N ASN A 94 12.57 -23.92 12.54
CA ASN A 94 13.41 -23.54 13.69
C ASN A 94 14.82 -23.01 13.30
N ASP A 95 14.86 -22.12 12.31
CA ASP A 95 16.11 -21.58 11.73
C ASP A 95 17.07 -22.62 11.11
N ASP A 96 16.60 -23.86 10.88
CA ASP A 96 17.31 -24.89 10.11
C ASP A 96 16.90 -24.79 8.62
N TYR A 97 17.71 -24.04 7.86
CA TYR A 97 17.50 -23.80 6.43
C TYR A 97 18.30 -24.76 5.54
N SER A 98 18.83 -25.85 6.11
CA SER A 98 19.72 -26.79 5.42
C SER A 98 19.02 -27.83 4.55
#